data_AF-A0AAW2YB15-F1
#
_entry.id   AF-A0AAW2YB15-F1
#
_cell.length_a   1.000
_cell.length_b   1.000
_cell.length_c   1.000
_cell.angle_alpha   90.00
_cell.angle_beta   90.00
_cell.angle_gamma   90.00
#
_symmetry.space_group_name_H-M   'P 1'
#
loop_
_entity.id
_entity.type
_entity.pdbx_description
1 polymer ?
#
loop_
_entity_poly.entity_id
_entity_poly.type
_entity_poly.pdbx_seq_one_letter_code
_entity_poly.pdbx_strand_id
1 'polypeptide(L)'
;MPKAVYTLTREQKRRICEWITRLKFPDGYASNLARCVDMKELRLNGMKSRDCHIFMQKLIPIAFREMLPESVWSALIEVSLLFQIICSTTLDVVKVKELEDKVATILCNLEKIFSPSFFDSMEHLIVHLPYEANVGGPVQYT
;
A
#
# COMPACT_ATOMS: atom_id res chain seq x y z
N MET A 1 17.15 22.01 -1.34
CA MET A 1 15.92 21.62 -2.06
C MET A 1 14.75 21.61 -1.09
N PRO A 2 13.53 22.00 -1.50
CA PRO A 2 12.34 21.86 -0.66
C PRO A 2 12.10 20.39 -0.33
N LYS A 3 11.58 20.11 0.86
CA LYS A 3 11.22 18.74 1.25
C LYS A 3 10.06 18.27 0.35
N ALA A 4 10.11 17.02 -0.07
CA ALA A 4 9.04 16.43 -0.84
C ALA A 4 7.73 16.42 -0.04
N VAL A 5 6.60 16.62 -0.71
CA VAL A 5 5.27 16.76 -0.09
C VAL A 5 4.80 15.52 0.67
N TYR A 6 5.39 14.35 0.38
CA TYR A 6 5.16 13.09 1.06
C TYR A 6 6.08 12.86 2.28
N THR A 7 6.91 13.84 2.65
CA THR A 7 7.84 13.71 3.78
C THR A 7 7.12 13.90 5.11
N LEU A 8 7.05 12.83 5.91
CA LEU A 8 6.53 12.91 7.27
C LEU A 8 7.52 13.53 8.25
N THR A 9 6.99 14.35 9.16
CA THR A 9 7.71 14.84 10.34
C THR A 9 8.04 13.69 11.30
N ARG A 10 9.01 13.91 12.19
CA ARG A 10 9.36 12.92 13.23
C ARG A 10 8.17 12.60 14.14
N GLU A 11 7.33 13.59 14.43
CA GLU A 11 6.11 13.44 15.22
C GLU A 11 5.09 12.52 14.54
N GLN A 12 4.81 12.77 13.26
CA GLN A 12 3.92 11.92 12.47
C GLN A 12 4.43 10.49 12.37
N LYS A 13 5.73 10.29 12.12
CA LYS A 13 6.34 8.95 12.11
C LYS A 13 6.16 8.23 13.45
N ARG A 14 6.37 8.92 14.57
CA ARG A 14 6.17 8.34 15.90
C ARG A 14 4.72 7.94 16.14
N ARG A 15 3.75 8.80 15.77
CA ARG A 15 2.32 8.47 15.84
C ARG A 15 1.97 7.20 15.06
N ILE A 16 2.53 7.04 13.86
CA ILE A 16 2.35 5.83 13.04
C ILE A 16 2.96 4.61 13.74
N CYS A 17 4.22 4.69 14.18
CA CYS A 17 4.89 3.59 14.87
C CYS A 17 4.12 3.15 16.12
N GLU A 18 3.68 4.10 16.94
CA GLU A 18 2.87 3.82 18.13
C GLU A 18 1.48 3.25 17.80
N TRP A 19 0.86 3.70 16.71
CA TRP A 19 -0.39 3.11 16.26
C TRP A 19 -0.21 1.66 15.82
N ILE A 20 0.88 1.35 15.09
CA ILE A 20 1.20 -0.02 14.65
C ILE A 20 1.51 -0.93 15.85
N THR A 21 2.23 -0.45 16.88
CA THR A 21 2.51 -1.27 18.08
C THR A 21 1.25 -1.60 18.88
N ARG A 22 0.22 -0.75 18.80
CA ARG A 22 -1.09 -0.98 19.45
C ARG A 22 -2.05 -1.79 18.59
N LEU A 23 -1.75 -1.97 17.30
CA LEU A 23 -2.63 -2.66 16.37
C LEU A 23 -2.71 -4.14 16.72
N LYS A 24 -3.93 -4.63 16.95
CA LYS A 24 -4.23 -6.04 17.15
C LYS A 24 -5.33 -6.45 16.19
N PHE A 25 -5.13 -7.55 15.49
CA PHE A 25 -6.16 -8.13 14.64
C PHE A 25 -6.77 -9.35 15.31
N PRO A 26 -8.10 -9.53 15.21
CA PRO A 26 -8.72 -10.80 15.55
C PRO A 26 -8.23 -11.90 14.61
N ASP A 27 -8.19 -13.14 15.11
CA ASP A 27 -8.13 -14.37 14.33
C ASP A 27 -6.95 -14.54 13.36
N GLY A 28 -5.74 -14.16 13.78
CA GLY A 28 -4.51 -14.46 13.02
C GLY A 28 -4.45 -13.78 11.64
N TYR A 29 -5.30 -12.78 11.40
CA TYR A 29 -5.39 -12.05 10.14
C TYR A 29 -4.04 -11.47 9.71
N ALA A 30 -3.34 -10.79 10.63
CA ALA A 30 -1.95 -10.39 10.48
C ALA A 30 -1.11 -10.93 11.65
N SER A 31 0.20 -11.01 11.47
CA SER A 31 1.10 -11.31 12.58
C SER A 31 1.20 -10.10 13.53
N ASN A 32 1.86 -10.28 14.68
CA ASN A 32 2.09 -9.17 15.60
C ASN A 32 3.06 -8.14 14.99
N LEU A 33 2.49 -7.10 14.36
CA LEU A 33 3.23 -6.04 13.68
C LEU A 33 4.09 -5.21 14.62
N ALA A 34 3.80 -5.19 15.93
CA ALA A 34 4.60 -4.47 16.92
C ALA A 34 6.08 -4.91 16.90
N ARG A 35 6.34 -6.19 16.59
CA ARG A 35 7.70 -6.73 16.46
C ARG A 35 8.48 -6.10 15.31
N CYS A 36 7.80 -5.55 14.32
CA CYS A 36 8.43 -4.92 13.17
C CYS A 36 8.77 -3.44 13.41
N VAL A 37 8.36 -2.85 14.54
CA VAL A 37 8.52 -1.42 14.80
C VAL A 37 9.82 -1.15 15.56
N ASP A 38 10.69 -0.34 14.97
CA ASP A 38 11.82 0.27 15.66
C ASP A 38 11.41 1.68 16.14
N MET A 39 11.17 1.82 17.45
CA MET A 39 10.78 3.09 18.06
C MET A 39 11.93 4.10 18.19
N LYS A 40 13.19 3.66 18.08
CA LYS A 40 14.36 4.53 18.14
C LYS A 40 14.56 5.24 16.80
N GLU A 41 14.57 4.46 15.72
CA GLU A 41 14.79 4.95 14.37
C GLU A 41 13.48 5.37 13.66
N LEU A 42 12.32 5.06 14.26
CA LEU A 42 10.97 5.31 13.73
C LEU A 42 10.77 4.70 12.33
N ARG A 43 11.09 3.42 12.21
CA ARG A 43 11.03 2.63 10.97
C ARG A 43 10.38 1.28 11.21
N LEU A 44 9.91 0.67 10.11
CA LEU A 44 9.39 -0.69 10.10
C LEU A 44 10.43 -1.61 9.44
N ASN A 45 10.78 -2.70 10.11
CA ASN A 45 11.75 -3.69 9.63
C ASN A 45 11.22 -5.11 9.85
N GLY A 46 11.58 -6.04 8.97
CA GLY A 46 11.30 -7.47 9.18
C GLY A 46 9.83 -7.89 9.05
N MET A 47 9.00 -7.10 8.34
CA MET A 47 7.65 -7.53 7.98
C MET A 47 7.71 -8.72 7.03
N LYS A 48 6.88 -9.74 7.28
CA LYS A 48 6.72 -10.87 6.34
C LYS A 48 5.86 -10.44 5.15
N SER A 49 5.96 -11.17 4.04
CA SER A 49 5.18 -10.89 2.83
C SER A 49 3.68 -10.71 3.10
N ARG A 50 3.05 -11.63 3.85
CA ARG A 50 1.63 -11.54 4.25
C ARG A 50 1.31 -10.22 4.96
N ASP A 51 2.15 -9.80 5.90
CA ASP A 51 1.96 -8.56 6.64
C ASP A 51 2.14 -7.34 5.73
N CYS A 52 3.10 -7.37 4.80
CA CYS A 52 3.25 -6.33 3.78
C CYS A 52 2.01 -6.24 2.88
N HIS A 53 1.44 -7.36 2.43
CA HIS A 53 0.20 -7.36 1.64
C HIS A 53 -0.96 -6.74 2.42
N ILE A 54 -1.15 -7.10 3.69
CA ILE A 54 -2.18 -6.50 4.54
C ILE A 54 -1.94 -5.00 4.72
N PHE A 55 -0.69 -4.61 4.91
CA PHE A 55 -0.33 -3.21 5.07
C PHE A 55 -0.67 -2.40 3.81
N MET A 56 -0.24 -2.89 2.64
CA MET A 56 -0.51 -2.27 1.34
C MET A 56 -1.99 -2.22 1.01
N GLN A 57 -2.73 -3.31 1.25
CA GLN A 57 -4.14 -3.40 0.93
C GLN A 57 -5.00 -2.56 1.88
N LYS A 58 -4.76 -2.60 3.19
CA LYS A 58 -5.73 -2.10 4.19
C LYS A 58 -5.21 -0.99 5.08
N LEU A 59 -3.92 -1.00 5.42
CA LEU A 59 -3.40 -0.12 6.47
C LEU A 59 -2.82 1.19 5.97
N ILE A 60 -2.27 1.24 4.75
CA ILE A 60 -1.77 2.50 4.15
C ILE A 60 -2.79 3.64 4.27
N PRO A 61 -4.06 3.51 3.84
CA PRO A 61 -5.02 4.60 3.89
C PRO A 61 -5.31 5.07 5.31
N ILE A 62 -5.27 4.15 6.27
CA ILE A 62 -5.55 4.41 7.69
C ILE A 62 -4.34 5.07 8.36
N ALA A 63 -3.14 4.53 8.11
CA ALA A 63 -1.90 4.95 8.73
C ALA A 63 -1.53 6.39 8.38
N PHE A 64 -1.83 6.81 7.14
CA PHE A 64 -1.46 8.13 6.63
C PHE A 64 -2.61 9.13 6.57
N ARG A 65 -3.81 8.74 7.00
CA ARG A 65 -4.97 9.64 7.07
C ARG A 65 -4.65 10.88 7.89
N GLU A 66 -4.99 12.06 7.37
CA GLU A 66 -4.72 13.37 7.99
C GLU A 66 -3.23 13.69 8.22
N MET A 67 -2.31 12.87 7.70
CA MET A 67 -0.86 13.10 7.83
C MET A 67 -0.21 13.59 6.53
N LEU A 68 -0.85 13.34 5.40
CA LEU A 68 -0.35 13.68 4.07
C LEU A 68 -1.31 14.65 3.37
N PRO A 69 -0.83 15.46 2.42
CA PRO A 69 -1.70 16.23 1.55
C PRO A 69 -2.69 15.34 0.80
N GLU A 70 -3.87 15.86 0.51
CA GLU A 70 -4.97 15.10 -0.11
C GLU A 70 -4.56 14.39 -1.40
N SER A 71 -3.76 15.05 -2.25
CA SER A 71 -3.26 14.45 -3.49
C SER A 71 -2.40 13.20 -3.27
N VAL A 72 -1.56 13.20 -2.22
CA VAL A 72 -0.69 12.07 -1.85
C VAL A 72 -1.52 10.96 -1.22
N TRP A 73 -2.41 11.31 -0.29
CA TRP A 73 -3.25 10.35 0.39
C TRP A 73 -4.23 9.66 -0.57
N SER A 74 -4.80 10.40 -1.51
CA SER A 74 -5.68 9.88 -2.56
C SER A 74 -4.95 8.87 -3.45
N ALA A 75 -3.73 9.18 -3.91
CA ALA A 75 -2.93 8.24 -4.70
C ALA A 75 -2.59 6.94 -3.92
N LEU A 76 -2.30 7.06 -2.62
CA LEU A 76 -2.09 5.90 -1.75
C LEU A 76 -3.36 5.05 -1.58
N ILE A 77 -4.54 5.68 -1.54
CA ILE A 77 -5.83 4.97 -1.53
C ILE A 77 -6.01 4.19 -2.83
N GLU A 78 -5.76 4.80 -3.99
CA GLU A 78 -5.89 4.14 -5.30
C GLU A 78 -5.04 2.86 -5.38
N VAL A 79 -3.79 2.93 -4.90
CA VAL A 79 -2.90 1.76 -4.81
C VAL A 79 -3.45 0.69 -3.87
N SER A 80 -3.91 1.08 -2.68
CA SER A 80 -4.52 0.14 -1.74
C SER A 80 -5.76 -0.53 -2.32
N LEU A 81 -6.62 0.21 -3.02
CA LEU A 81 -7.81 -0.32 -3.68
C LEU A 81 -7.45 -1.28 -4.82
N LEU A 82 -6.45 -0.94 -5.64
CA LEU A 82 -5.92 -1.84 -6.67
C LEU A 82 -5.55 -3.19 -6.06
N PHE A 83 -4.70 -3.20 -5.03
CA PHE A 83 -4.28 -4.45 -4.37
C PHE A 83 -5.43 -5.16 -3.67
N GLN A 84 -6.42 -4.46 -3.12
CA GLN A 84 -7.61 -5.09 -2.56
C GLN A 84 -8.43 -5.84 -3.61
N ILE A 85 -8.54 -5.30 -4.83
CA ILE A 85 -9.31 -5.92 -5.92
C ILE A 85 -8.57 -7.15 -6.44
N ILE A 86 -7.30 -7.01 -6.84
CA ILE A 86 -6.55 -8.11 -7.49
C ILE A 86 -6.19 -9.24 -6.52
N CYS A 87 -6.06 -8.94 -5.22
CA CYS A 87 -5.71 -9.93 -4.21
C CYS A 87 -6.94 -10.47 -3.44
N SER A 88 -8.15 -10.19 -3.92
CA SER A 88 -9.39 -10.72 -3.35
C SER A 88 -9.48 -12.23 -3.55
N THR A 89 -10.03 -12.95 -2.57
CA THR A 89 -10.29 -14.39 -2.67
C THR A 89 -11.34 -14.72 -3.73
N THR A 90 -12.23 -13.77 -4.04
CA THR A 90 -13.18 -13.84 -5.14
C THR A 90 -12.99 -12.63 -6.03
N LEU A 91 -12.64 -12.86 -7.29
CA LEU A 91 -12.45 -11.79 -8.26
C LEU A 91 -13.79 -11.36 -8.85
N ASP A 92 -14.08 -10.08 -8.73
CA ASP A 92 -15.20 -9.43 -9.41
C ASP A 92 -14.70 -8.97 -10.78
N VAL A 93 -15.04 -9.73 -11.82
CA VAL A 93 -14.57 -9.51 -13.20
C VAL A 93 -14.90 -8.10 -13.70
N VAL A 94 -16.02 -7.52 -13.26
CA VAL A 94 -16.39 -6.15 -13.66
C VAL A 94 -15.39 -5.15 -13.06
N LYS A 95 -15.09 -5.28 -11.76
CA LYS A 95 -14.12 -4.41 -11.10
C LYS A 95 -12.70 -4.59 -11.61
N VAL A 96 -12.30 -5.83 -11.95
CA VAL A 96 -10.99 -6.10 -12.52
C VAL A 96 -10.84 -5.44 -13.89
N LYS A 97 -11.87 -5.52 -14.76
CA LYS A 97 -11.86 -4.82 -16.05
C LYS A 97 -11.79 -3.30 -15.90
N GLU A 98 -12.57 -2.72 -14.99
CA GLU A 98 -12.46 -1.28 -14.71
C GLU A 98 -11.07 -0.90 -14.20
N LEU A 99 -10.40 -1.79 -13.49
CA LEU A 99 -9.05 -1.58 -12.98
C LEU A 99 -8.00 -1.70 -14.08
N GLU A 100 -8.17 -2.60 -15.05
CA GLU A 100 -7.33 -2.67 -16.27
C GLU A 100 -7.31 -1.31 -17.00
N ASP A 101 -8.45 -0.63 -17.11
CA ASP A 101 -8.53 0.70 -17.75
C ASP A 101 -7.89 1.82 -16.90
N LYS A 102 -7.96 1.69 -15.56
CA LYS A 102 -7.52 2.75 -14.63
C LYS A 102 -6.06 2.61 -14.19
N VAL A 103 -5.47 1.42 -14.24
CA VAL A 103 -4.17 1.15 -13.61
C VAL A 103 -3.04 2.03 -14.14
N ALA A 104 -3.01 2.32 -15.44
CA ALA A 104 -2.04 3.24 -16.02
C ALA A 104 -2.18 4.66 -15.43
N THR A 105 -3.42 5.12 -15.20
CA THR A 105 -3.68 6.43 -14.58
C THR A 105 -3.23 6.45 -13.11
N ILE A 106 -3.49 5.38 -12.37
CA ILE A 106 -3.02 5.22 -10.98
C ILE A 106 -1.49 5.32 -10.93
N LEU A 107 -0.79 4.60 -11.80
CA LEU A 107 0.66 4.65 -11.87
C LEU A 107 1.18 6.05 -12.22
N CYS A 108 0.62 6.70 -13.24
CA CYS A 108 0.97 8.08 -13.59
C CYS A 108 0.69 9.08 -12.46
N ASN A 109 -0.35 8.85 -11.64
CA ASN A 109 -0.62 9.67 -10.47
C ASN A 109 0.46 9.53 -9.40
N LEU A 110 1.00 8.32 -9.20
CA LEU A 110 2.15 8.09 -8.32
C LEU A 110 3.41 8.77 -8.85
N GLU A 111 3.68 8.66 -10.15
CA GLU A 111 4.88 9.26 -10.80
C GLU A 111 4.92 10.78 -10.68
N LYS A 112 3.75 11.44 -10.65
CA LYS A 112 3.65 12.90 -10.42
C LYS A 112 4.01 13.30 -8.98
N ILE A 113 3.96 12.36 -8.04
CA ILE A 113 4.08 12.62 -6.61
C ILE A 113 5.44 12.21 -6.07
N PHE A 114 5.90 11.00 -6.43
CA PHE A 114 7.14 10.41 -5.92
C PHE A 114 8.34 10.75 -6.80
N SER A 115 9.54 10.71 -6.22
CA SER A 115 10.78 10.93 -6.96
C SER A 115 10.92 9.93 -8.12
N PRO A 116 11.42 10.33 -9.30
CA PRO A 116 11.73 9.40 -10.39
C PRO A 116 12.64 8.24 -9.95
N SER A 117 13.51 8.47 -8.97
CA SER A 117 14.39 7.43 -8.40
C SER A 117 13.66 6.33 -7.63
N PHE A 118 12.36 6.49 -7.36
CA PHE A 118 11.52 5.46 -6.74
C PHE A 118 10.98 4.48 -7.79
N PHE A 119 10.91 4.86 -9.06
CA PHE A 119 10.34 4.04 -10.12
C PHE A 119 11.46 3.38 -10.91
N ASP A 120 11.63 2.08 -10.70
CA ASP A 120 12.36 1.19 -11.58
C ASP A 120 11.37 0.27 -12.32
N SER A 121 11.88 -0.71 -13.07
CA SER A 121 11.04 -1.61 -13.87
C SER A 121 10.00 -2.36 -13.04
N MET A 122 10.24 -2.58 -11.74
CA MET A 122 9.35 -3.32 -10.84
C MET A 122 8.07 -2.53 -10.52
N GLU A 123 8.15 -1.23 -10.28
CA GLU A 123 6.98 -0.40 -10.00
C GLU A 123 6.03 -0.33 -11.20
N HIS A 124 6.57 -0.40 -12.42
CA HIS A 124 5.77 -0.42 -13.64
C HIS A 124 5.07 -1.76 -13.90
N LEU A 125 5.49 -2.87 -13.27
CA LEU A 125 4.80 -4.16 -13.43
C LEU A 125 3.35 -4.13 -12.92
N ILE A 126 3.01 -3.15 -12.07
CA ILE A 126 1.66 -2.99 -11.54
C ILE A 126 0.59 -2.88 -12.64
N VAL A 127 0.96 -2.37 -13.83
CA VAL A 127 0.03 -2.20 -14.97
C VAL A 127 -0.47 -3.53 -15.53
N HIS A 128 0.29 -4.61 -15.35
CA HIS A 128 -0.07 -5.94 -15.87
C HIS A 128 -0.94 -6.73 -14.89
N LEU A 129 -0.89 -6.41 -13.60
CA LEU A 129 -1.54 -7.20 -12.55
C LEU A 129 -3.06 -7.37 -12.73
N PRO A 130 -3.83 -6.35 -13.16
CA PRO A 130 -5.27 -6.54 -13.35
C PRO A 130 -5.58 -7.55 -14.46
N TYR A 131 -4.89 -7.46 -15.60
CA TYR A 131 -5.02 -8.43 -16.69
C TYR A 131 -4.59 -9.83 -16.25
N GLU A 132 -3.45 -9.94 -15.57
CA GLU A 132 -2.95 -11.22 -15.03
C GLU A 132 -3.93 -11.85 -14.05
N ALA A 133 -4.57 -11.07 -13.17
CA ALA A 133 -5.60 -11.56 -12.26
C ALA A 133 -6.85 -12.02 -13.02
N ASN A 134 -7.25 -11.32 -14.08
CA ASN A 134 -8.41 -11.66 -14.90
C ASN A 134 -8.21 -13.01 -15.63
N VAL A 135 -7.01 -13.27 -16.15
CA VAL A 135 -6.70 -14.52 -16.87
C VAL A 135 -6.29 -15.66 -15.94
N GLY A 136 -5.58 -15.36 -14.86
CA GLY A 136 -4.99 -16.33 -13.93
C GLY A 136 -5.90 -16.70 -12.76
N GLY A 137 -6.96 -15.92 -12.52
CA GLY A 137 -7.86 -16.11 -11.39
C GLY A 137 -7.33 -15.55 -10.06
N PRO A 138 -8.06 -15.76 -8.96
CA PRO A 138 -7.72 -15.22 -7.65
C PRO A 138 -6.35 -15.70 -7.13
N VAL A 139 -5.62 -14.79 -6.47
CA VAL A 139 -4.37 -15.13 -5.78
C VAL A 139 -4.59 -16.26 -4.78
N GLN A 140 -3.81 -17.33 -4.91
CA GLN A 140 -3.83 -18.46 -3.99
C GLN A 140 -2.91 -18.14 -2.81
N TYR A 141 -3.48 -17.91 -1.63
CA TYR A 141 -2.69 -17.81 -0.40
C TYR A 141 -2.52 -19.21 0.19
N THR A 142 -1.34 -19.80 0.02
CA THR A 142 -0.92 -21.03 0.72
C THR A 142 -0.54 -20.74 2.17
#